data_AF-A0A9W6TLQ9-F1
#
_entry.id   AF-A0A9W6TLQ9-F1
#
_cell.length_a   1.000
_cell.length_b   1.000
_cell.length_c   1.000
_cell.angle_alpha   90.00
_cell.angle_beta   90.00
_cell.angle_gamma   90.00
#
_symmetry.space_group_name_H-M   'P 1'
#
loop_
_entity.id
_entity.type
_entity.pdbx_description
1 polymer ?
#
loop_
_entity_poly.entity_id
_entity_poly.type
_entity_poly.pdbx_seq_one_letter_code
_entity_poly.pdbx_strand_id
1 'polypeptide(L)'
;MAGGPAKFDMERTNNLLVVRAEGYGGRQSEGDVLISVLADSQAEIGPDVQTDTLVLFHHRLRHLNYDTILRMARDPASGISLTDEKRADCLTCVLGKQIKNLQLRKDTEANPPLMSSAALSAPTSRGP
;
A
#
# COMPACT_ATOMS: atom_id res chain seq x y z
N MET A 1 -31.27 -26.60 -46.38
CA MET A 1 -29.94 -26.34 -47.00
C MET A 1 -28.90 -26.71 -45.96
N ALA A 2 -28.08 -27.71 -46.23
CA ALA A 2 -27.04 -28.15 -45.31
C ALA A 2 -25.85 -27.18 -45.43
N GLY A 3 -25.55 -26.44 -44.36
CA GLY A 3 -24.35 -25.61 -44.29
C GLY A 3 -23.12 -26.51 -44.32
N GLY A 4 -22.31 -26.39 -45.37
CA GLY A 4 -21.02 -27.07 -45.47
C GLY A 4 -20.06 -26.62 -44.36
N PRO A 5 -18.95 -27.34 -44.14
CA PRO A 5 -17.97 -26.96 -43.14
C PRO A 5 -17.38 -25.58 -43.46
N ALA A 6 -17.51 -24.64 -42.51
CA ALA A 6 -16.86 -23.35 -42.61
C ALA A 6 -15.35 -23.51 -42.34
N LYS A 7 -14.51 -22.95 -43.22
CA LYS A 7 -13.06 -22.92 -43.06
C LYS A 7 -12.65 -21.53 -42.56
N PHE A 8 -11.90 -21.52 -41.46
CA PHE A 8 -11.34 -20.31 -40.88
C PHE A 8 -9.83 -20.43 -40.88
N ASP A 9 -9.17 -19.46 -41.48
CA ASP A 9 -7.73 -19.30 -41.37
C ASP A 9 -7.44 -18.34 -40.21
N MET A 10 -6.65 -18.80 -39.25
CA MET A 10 -6.32 -18.05 -38.04
C MET A 10 -4.83 -17.72 -38.05
N GLU A 11 -4.51 -16.44 -37.92
CA GLU A 11 -3.13 -15.93 -37.89
C GLU A 11 -2.92 -15.14 -36.59
N ARG A 12 -1.81 -15.39 -35.89
CA ARG A 12 -1.40 -14.58 -34.75
C ARG A 12 -0.24 -13.67 -35.16
N THR A 13 -0.44 -12.36 -35.02
CA THR A 13 0.58 -11.33 -35.25
C THR A 13 0.76 -10.53 -33.98
N ASN A 14 1.88 -10.71 -33.28
CA ASN A 14 2.12 -10.14 -31.96
C ASN A 14 0.99 -10.48 -30.96
N ASN A 15 0.33 -9.44 -30.43
CA ASN A 15 -0.81 -9.49 -29.55
C ASN A 15 -2.15 -9.45 -30.31
N LEU A 16 -2.17 -9.67 -31.62
CA LEU A 16 -3.39 -9.72 -32.42
C LEU A 16 -3.65 -11.16 -32.87
N LEU A 17 -4.90 -11.60 -32.72
CA LEU A 17 -5.42 -12.78 -33.38
C LEU A 17 -6.33 -12.32 -34.52
N VAL A 18 -5.95 -12.65 -35.74
CA VAL A 18 -6.68 -12.35 -36.97
C VAL A 18 -7.37 -13.63 -37.44
N VAL A 19 -8.68 -13.59 -37.60
CA VAL A 19 -9.47 -14.71 -38.13
C VAL A 19 -10.05 -14.30 -39.47
N ARG A 20 -9.77 -15.10 -40.50
CA ARG A 20 -10.27 -14.94 -41.87
C ARG A 20 -11.21 -16.11 -42.18
N ALA A 21 -12.47 -15.82 -42.46
CA ALA A 21 -13.41 -16.83 -42.92
C ALA A 21 -13.34 -16.98 -44.44
N GLU A 22 -13.07 -18.19 -44.95
CA GLU A 22 -13.16 -18.48 -46.37
C GLU A 22 -14.60 -18.89 -46.72
N GLY A 23 -15.33 -18.00 -47.40
CA GLY A 23 -16.71 -18.25 -47.83
C GLY A 23 -16.78 -19.13 -49.06
N TYR A 24 -17.14 -20.41 -48.91
CA TYR A 24 -17.54 -21.24 -50.04
C TYR A 24 -19.00 -20.96 -50.42
N GLY A 25 -19.20 -19.99 -51.32
CA GLY A 25 -20.45 -19.84 -52.06
C GLY A 25 -20.99 -18.42 -52.20
N GLY A 26 -20.81 -17.85 -53.39
CA GLY A 26 -21.90 -17.14 -54.07
C GLY A 26 -22.30 -15.74 -53.59
N ARG A 27 -21.39 -14.92 -53.04
CA ARG A 27 -21.40 -13.45 -53.17
C ARG A 27 -20.04 -12.96 -52.70
N GLN A 28 -19.35 -12.16 -53.50
CA GLN A 28 -18.10 -11.50 -53.09
C GLN A 28 -18.46 -10.49 -51.99
N SER A 29 -18.54 -10.97 -50.75
CA SER A 29 -18.58 -10.11 -49.57
C SER A 29 -17.13 -9.93 -49.16
N GLU A 30 -16.69 -8.67 -49.06
CA GLU A 30 -15.44 -8.29 -48.42
C GLU A 30 -15.23 -9.19 -47.19
N GLY A 31 -14.16 -10.00 -47.21
CA GLY A 31 -14.00 -11.06 -46.22
C GLY A 31 -14.07 -10.48 -44.81
N ASP A 32 -15.01 -10.98 -44.01
CA ASP A 32 -15.17 -10.57 -42.63
C ASP A 32 -13.89 -10.96 -41.87
N VAL A 33 -13.01 -9.98 -41.64
CA VAL A 33 -11.81 -10.14 -40.83
C VAL A 33 -12.14 -9.75 -39.40
N LEU A 34 -12.18 -10.73 -38.50
CA LEU A 34 -12.29 -10.47 -37.07
C LEU A 34 -10.89 -10.36 -36.49
N ILE A 35 -10.54 -9.19 -35.95
CA ILE A 35 -9.27 -8.95 -35.26
C ILE A 35 -9.57 -8.82 -33.77
N SER A 36 -8.98 -9.69 -32.97
CA SER A 36 -9.02 -9.61 -31.50
C SER A 36 -7.66 -9.19 -30.97
N VAL A 37 -7.64 -8.17 -30.11
CA VAL A 37 -6.45 -7.86 -29.31
C VAL A 37 -6.40 -8.84 -28.15
N LEU A 38 -5.39 -9.70 -28.17
CA LEU A 38 -5.01 -10.50 -27.03
C LEU A 38 -4.41 -9.53 -26.00
N ALA A 39 -5.07 -9.36 -24.87
CA ALA A 39 -4.39 -8.84 -23.70
C ALA A 39 -3.27 -9.84 -23.40
N ASP A 40 -2.01 -9.41 -23.45
CA ASP A 40 -0.90 -10.23 -22.97
C ASP A 40 -1.23 -10.60 -21.53
N SER A 41 -1.67 -11.83 -21.33
CA SER A 41 -1.93 -12.36 -20.01
C SER A 41 -0.56 -12.51 -19.36
N GLN A 42 -0.18 -11.44 -18.68
CA GLN A 42 0.76 -11.39 -17.59
C GLN A 42 2.17 -11.88 -17.96
N ALA A 43 3.10 -10.93 -18.11
CA ALA A 43 4.40 -11.14 -17.48
C ALA A 43 4.12 -11.75 -16.12
N GLU A 44 4.68 -12.95 -15.85
CA GLU A 44 4.62 -13.63 -14.55
C GLU A 44 4.39 -12.59 -13.45
N ILE A 45 3.17 -12.49 -12.91
CA ILE A 45 2.89 -11.57 -11.81
C ILE A 45 3.61 -12.19 -10.61
N GLY A 46 4.92 -12.00 -10.58
CA GLY A 46 5.65 -12.03 -9.34
C GLY A 46 4.97 -11.04 -8.40
N PRO A 47 4.96 -11.31 -7.08
CA PRO A 47 4.44 -10.35 -6.13
C PRO A 47 5.05 -8.98 -6.43
N ASP A 48 4.21 -7.94 -6.51
CA ASP A 48 4.65 -6.55 -6.69
C ASP A 48 5.38 -6.12 -5.41
N VAL A 49 6.64 -6.57 -5.27
CA VAL A 49 7.45 -6.34 -4.09
C VAL A 49 8.02 -4.94 -4.19
N GLN A 50 7.44 -4.02 -3.42
CA GLN A 50 7.98 -2.68 -3.29
C GLN A 50 9.29 -2.74 -2.52
N THR A 51 10.37 -2.30 -3.16
CA THR A 51 11.71 -2.36 -2.60
C THR A 51 12.23 -0.95 -2.35
N ASP A 52 12.55 -0.62 -1.11
CA ASP A 52 13.01 0.72 -0.72
C ASP A 52 13.78 0.69 0.62
N THR A 53 14.34 1.82 1.04
CA THR A 53 14.98 1.96 2.36
C THR A 53 13.94 2.09 3.48
N LEU A 54 14.31 1.73 4.71
CA LEU A 54 13.44 1.86 5.88
C LEU A 54 12.94 3.30 6.11
N VAL A 55 13.79 4.30 5.86
CA VAL A 55 13.44 5.72 5.99
C VAL A 55 12.42 6.15 4.93
N LEU A 56 12.57 5.70 3.69
CA LEU A 56 11.63 6.06 2.63
C LEU A 56 10.27 5.39 2.84
N PHE A 57 10.22 4.14 3.30
CA PHE A 57 8.95 3.54 3.75
C PHE A 57 8.33 4.26 4.93
N HIS A 58 9.12 4.70 5.91
CA HIS A 58 8.63 5.52 7.02
C HIS A 58 7.91 6.77 6.50
N HIS A 59 8.47 7.47 5.51
CA HIS A 59 7.82 8.63 4.92
C HIS A 59 6.60 8.28 4.07
N ARG A 60 6.70 7.30 3.17
CA ARG A 60 5.61 6.88 2.27
C ARG A 60 4.41 6.33 3.03
N LEU A 61 4.64 5.64 4.14
CA LEU A 61 3.61 5.09 5.03
C LEU A 61 3.21 6.07 6.15
N ARG A 62 3.34 7.38 5.91
CA ARG A 62 2.83 8.44 6.80
C ARG A 62 3.42 8.39 8.21
N HIS A 63 4.74 8.28 8.29
CA HIS A 63 5.50 8.21 9.55
C HIS A 63 5.20 6.97 10.39
N LEU A 64 4.90 5.84 9.74
CA LEU A 64 4.70 4.56 10.42
C LEU A 64 5.97 4.17 11.21
N ASN A 65 5.78 3.60 12.40
CA ASN A 65 6.91 3.20 13.25
C ASN A 65 7.86 2.24 12.51
N TYR A 66 9.16 2.52 12.58
CA TYR A 66 10.22 1.68 12.03
C TYR A 66 10.09 0.20 12.44
N ASP A 67 9.78 -0.11 13.70
CA ASP A 67 9.60 -1.49 14.16
C ASP A 67 8.45 -2.20 13.45
N THR A 68 7.38 -1.47 13.14
CA THR A 68 6.24 -1.99 12.38
C THR A 68 6.65 -2.29 10.94
N ILE A 69 7.41 -1.39 10.30
CA ILE A 69 7.88 -1.58 8.92
C ILE A 69 8.85 -2.76 8.84
N LEU A 70 9.80 -2.87 9.79
CA LEU A 70 10.70 -4.01 9.90
C LEU A 70 9.94 -5.33 10.06
N ARG A 71 8.87 -5.33 10.87
CA ARG A 71 8.02 -6.52 11.01
C ARG A 71 7.26 -6.85 9.73
N MET A 72 6.76 -5.84 9.00
CA MET A 72 6.13 -6.06 7.69
C MET A 72 7.13 -6.66 6.71
N ALA A 73 8.33 -6.12 6.59
CA ALA A 73 9.36 -6.62 5.68
C ALA A 73 9.83 -8.06 5.96
N ARG A 74 9.60 -8.58 7.18
CA ARG A 74 9.85 -9.99 7.52
C ARG A 74 8.77 -10.94 7.02
N ASP A 75 7.59 -10.42 6.69
CA ASP A 75 6.48 -11.17 6.14
C ASP A 75 6.44 -11.01 4.61
N PRO A 76 6.76 -12.05 3.82
CA PRO A 76 6.69 -11.99 2.37
C PRO A 76 5.31 -11.61 1.83
N ALA A 77 4.23 -11.89 2.59
CA ALA A 77 2.87 -11.51 2.21
C ALA A 77 2.62 -10.00 2.28
N SER A 78 3.48 -9.24 2.97
CA SER A 78 3.37 -7.79 3.04
C SER A 78 3.70 -7.07 1.72
N GLY A 79 4.40 -7.75 0.81
CA GLY A 79 4.81 -7.18 -0.48
C GLY A 79 5.84 -6.05 -0.37
N ILE A 80 6.58 -5.95 0.73
CA ILE A 80 7.66 -4.96 0.88
C ILE A 80 9.01 -5.64 1.16
N SER A 81 10.08 -5.05 0.64
CA SER A 81 11.47 -5.46 0.88
C SER A 81 12.33 -4.24 1.22
N LEU A 82 13.24 -4.39 2.18
CA LEU A 82 14.13 -3.32 2.60
C LEU A 82 15.50 -3.46 1.96
N THR A 83 15.99 -2.38 1.33
CA THR A 83 17.38 -2.30 0.84
C THR A 83 18.38 -1.91 1.93
N ASP A 84 17.90 -1.26 2.99
CA ASP A 84 18.66 -0.83 4.16
C ASP A 84 17.72 -0.64 5.37
N GLU A 85 18.18 -1.03 6.56
CA GLU A 85 17.44 -0.97 7.82
C GLU A 85 17.87 0.19 8.74
N LYS A 86 18.64 1.17 8.24
CA LYS A 86 19.08 2.29 9.08
C LYS A 86 17.90 3.16 9.47
N ARG A 87 17.90 3.57 10.74
CA ARG A 87 16.95 4.54 11.27
C ARG A 87 17.55 5.93 11.19
N ALA A 88 16.70 6.91 10.91
CA ALA A 88 17.04 8.33 10.98
C ALA A 88 16.07 9.06 11.91
N ASP A 89 16.56 10.12 12.54
CA ASP A 89 15.72 11.01 13.34
C ASP A 89 14.73 11.74 12.43
N CYS A 90 13.44 11.44 12.58
CA CYS A 90 12.39 12.13 11.86
C CYS A 90 11.89 13.33 12.67
N LEU A 91 12.27 14.55 12.25
CA LEU A 91 11.88 15.78 12.95
C LEU A 91 10.36 15.92 13.11
N THR A 92 9.58 15.51 12.11
CA THR A 92 8.10 15.50 12.19
C THR A 92 7.60 14.60 13.33
N CYS A 93 8.22 13.43 13.51
CA CYS A 93 7.88 12.52 14.61
C CYS A 93 8.27 13.09 15.97
N VAL A 94 9.48 13.68 16.06
CA VAL A 94 9.99 14.28 17.30
C VAL A 94 9.07 15.42 17.76
N LEU A 95 8.76 16.36 16.87
CA LEU A 95 7.88 17.48 17.17
C LEU A 95 6.45 17.01 17.50
N GLY A 96 5.91 16.06 16.72
CA GLY A 96 4.59 15.49 16.98
C GLY A 96 4.50 14.82 18.35
N LYS A 97 5.55 14.11 18.77
CA LYS A 97 5.62 13.50 20.11
C LYS A 97 5.68 14.56 21.21
N GLN A 98 6.45 15.63 21.02
CA GLN A 98 6.53 16.72 21.98
C GLN A 98 5.18 17.43 22.18
N ILE A 99 4.47 17.74 21.09
CA ILE A 99 3.15 18.39 21.15
C ILE A 99 2.14 17.51 21.88
N LYS A 100 2.10 16.20 21.58
CA LYS A 100 1.22 15.25 22.27
C LYS A 100 1.51 15.17 23.76
N ASN A 101 2.78 15.14 24.15
CA ASN A 101 3.18 15.14 25.55
C ASN A 101 2.77 16.43 26.27
N LEU A 102 2.87 17.59 25.60
CA LEU A 102 2.42 18.86 26.16
C LEU A 102 0.90 18.88 26.37
N GLN A 103 0.14 18.38 25.39
CA GLN A 103 -1.33 18.26 25.50
C GLN A 103 -1.72 17.33 26.64
N LEU A 104 -1.11 16.15 26.75
CA LEU A 104 -1.37 15.22 27.85
C LEU A 104 -1.16 15.85 29.23
N ARG A 105 -0.09 16.65 29.39
CA ARG A 105 0.18 17.35 30.66
C ARG A 105 -0.90 18.40 30.94
N LYS A 106 -1.34 19.14 29.91
CA LYS A 106 -2.41 20.12 30.04
C LYS A 106 -3.75 19.46 30.40
N ASP A 107 -4.07 18.30 29.82
CA ASP A 107 -5.30 17.56 30.12
C ASP A 107 -5.27 16.95 31.52
N THR A 108 -4.09 16.53 31.99
CA THR A 108 -3.88 16.06 33.37
C THR A 108 -4.05 17.20 34.38
N GLU A 109 -3.64 18.41 34.03
CA GLU A 109 -3.83 19.61 34.86
C GLU A 109 -5.28 20.11 34.86
N ALA A 110 -6.02 19.87 33.77
CA ALA A 110 -7.46 20.17 33.66
C ALA A 110 -8.36 19.15 34.40
N ASN A 111 -7.82 17.98 34.77
CA ASN A 111 -8.51 16.96 35.55
C ASN A 111 -7.63 16.52 36.73
N PRO A 112 -7.46 17.39 37.75
CA PRO A 112 -6.76 16.98 38.95
C PRO A 112 -7.52 15.80 39.57
N PRO A 113 -6.85 14.70 39.96
CA PRO A 113 -7.49 13.72 40.82
C PRO A 113 -7.95 14.48 42.06
N LEU A 114 -9.24 14.35 42.40
CA LEU A 114 -9.81 14.87 43.64
C LEU A 114 -9.01 14.28 44.80
N MET A 115 -7.96 15.01 45.20
CA MET A 115 -7.06 14.62 46.27
C MET A 115 -7.85 14.84 47.56
N SER A 116 -8.22 13.75 48.21
CA SER A 116 -8.91 13.77 49.49
C SER A 116 -8.04 14.53 50.49
N SER A 117 -8.56 15.64 51.01
CA SER A 117 -7.94 16.45 52.04
C SER A 117 -7.78 15.62 53.31
N ALA A 118 -6.55 15.32 53.71
CA ALA A 118 -6.25 14.84 55.05
C ALA A 118 -4.91 15.40 55.55
N ALA A 119 -4.99 15.93 56.77
CA ALA A 119 -3.92 16.23 57.73
C ALA A 119 -3.11 17.52 57.55
N LEU A 120 -3.70 18.56 58.13
CA LEU A 120 -3.08 19.69 58.81
C LEU A 120 -1.92 19.24 59.74
N SER A 121 -0.73 19.82 59.59
CA SER A 121 0.24 19.89 60.69
C SER A 121 1.16 21.11 60.51
N ALA A 122 0.89 22.13 61.31
CA ALA A 122 1.70 23.34 61.46
C ALA A 122 2.97 23.05 62.28
N PRO A 123 4.06 23.82 62.08
CA PRO A 123 5.01 24.06 63.15
C PRO A 123 5.00 25.53 63.61
N THR A 124 4.84 25.68 64.92
CA THR A 124 4.96 26.88 65.73
C THR A 124 6.34 27.53 65.57
N SER A 125 6.35 28.86 65.42
CA SER A 125 7.55 29.70 65.51
C SER A 125 7.97 29.90 66.97
N ARG A 126 9.28 29.85 67.24
CA ARG A 126 9.87 30.54 68.41
C ARG A 126 11.33 30.91 68.14
N GLY A 127 11.58 32.22 68.05
CA GLY A 127 12.91 32.83 68.15
C GLY A 127 13.48 32.69 69.58
N PRO A 128 14.70 33.18 69.84
CA PRO A 128 15.09 34.58 69.61
C PRO A 128 16.07 34.83 68.45
#